data_AF-A0A081Q0C9-F1
#
_entry.id   AF-A0A081Q0C9-F1
#
_cell.length_a   1.000
_cell.length_b   1.000
_cell.length_c   1.000
_cell.angle_alpha   90.00
_cell.angle_beta   90.00
_cell.angle_gamma   90.00
#
_symmetry.space_group_name_H-M   'P 1'
#
loop_
_entity.id
_entity.type
_entity.pdbx_description
1 polymer ?
#
loop_
_entity_poly.entity_id
_entity_poly.type
_entity_poly.pdbx_seq_one_letter_code
_entity_poly.pdbx_strand_id
1 'polypeptide(L)' 'MILTNEKQALRVEVEQFLRKNYRITPDTVSSVTNVVLKNWFEELDNGGSHLTSDLIADNIADIAKRYSVH' A
#
# COMPACT_ATOMS: atom_id res chain seq x y z
N MET A 1 15.41 9.81 -4.28
CA MET A 1 15.07 8.73 -5.22
C MET A 1 15.20 7.40 -4.50
N ILE A 2 14.07 6.70 -4.30
CA ILE A 2 14.03 5.38 -3.65
C ILE A 2 14.54 4.31 -4.61
N LEU A 3 15.38 3.40 -4.11
CA LEU A 3 15.91 2.27 -4.87
C LEU A 3 14.82 1.22 -5.15
N THR A 4 14.90 0.52 -6.28
CA THR A 4 13.94 -0.54 -6.64
C THR A 4 13.75 -1.59 -5.54
N ASN A 5 14.83 -1.94 -4.84
CA ASN A 5 14.78 -2.92 -3.74
C ASN A 5 14.00 -2.40 -2.53
N GLU A 6 14.10 -1.11 -2.21
CA GLU A 6 13.35 -0.48 -1.13
C GLU A 6 11.86 -0.41 -1.46
N LYS A 7 11.51 -0.15 -2.73
CA LYS A 7 10.12 -0.20 -3.19
C LYS A 7 9.51 -1.59 -3.04
N GLN A 8 10.29 -2.62 -3.38
CA GLN A 8 9.85 -4.01 -3.25
C GLN A 8 9.73 -4.45 -1.78
N ALA A 9 10.68 -4.04 -0.93
CA ALA A 9 10.62 -4.31 0.51
C ALA A 9 9.37 -3.70 1.14
N LEU A 10 9.09 -2.42 0.85
CA LEU A 10 7.89 -1.74 1.33
C LEU A 10 6.62 -2.45 0.89
N ARG A 11 6.53 -2.87 -0.38
CA ARG A 11 5.40 -3.63 -0.89
C ARG A 11 5.17 -4.90 -0.08
N VAL A 12 6.23 -5.68 0.16
CA VAL A 12 6.14 -6.93 0.92
C VAL A 12 5.64 -6.66 2.34
N GLU A 13 6.10 -5.60 3.01
CA GLU A 13 5.62 -5.24 4.34
C GLU A 13 4.13 -4.87 4.33
N VAL A 14 3.70 -4.03 3.39
CA VAL A 14 2.28 -3.66 3.23
C VAL A 14 1.41 -4.90 3.01
N GLU A 15 1.83 -5.81 2.14
CA GLU A 15 1.12 -7.08 1.89
C GLU A 15 1.05 -7.97 3.14
N GLN A 16 2.09 -7.97 3.99
CA GLN A 16 2.05 -8.67 5.27
C GLN A 16 1.07 -8.03 6.25
N PHE A 17 1.01 -6.70 6.32
CA PHE A 17 0.04 -5.99 7.16
C PHE A 17 -1.40 -6.26 6.72
N LEU A 18 -1.68 -6.22 5.42
CA LEU A 18 -2.99 -6.56 4.85
C LEU A 18 -3.44 -7.97 5.23
N ARG A 19 -2.54 -8.95 5.13
CA ARG A 19 -2.84 -10.34 5.53
C ARG A 19 -3.10 -10.47 7.02
N LYS A 20 -2.21 -9.90 7.85
CA LYS A 20 -2.23 -10.08 9.31
C LYS A 20 -3.39 -9.34 9.98
N ASN A 21 -3.61 -8.09 9.61
CA ASN A 21 -4.53 -7.20 10.32
C ASN A 21 -5.93 -7.17 9.70
N TYR A 22 -6.02 -7.30 8.38
CA TYR A 22 -7.27 -7.14 7.65
C TYR A 22 -7.81 -8.44 7.06
N ARG A 23 -7.03 -9.54 7.10
CA ARG A 23 -7.34 -10.81 6.45
C ARG A 23 -7.59 -10.65 4.93
N ILE A 24 -6.96 -9.64 4.33
CA ILE A 24 -7.05 -9.37 2.90
C ILE A 24 -5.94 -10.13 2.18
N THR A 25 -6.31 -10.89 1.15
CA THR A 25 -5.34 -11.52 0.26
C THR A 25 -4.79 -10.46 -0.70
N PRO A 26 -3.47 -10.24 -0.81
CA PRO A 26 -2.91 -9.18 -1.65
C PRO A 26 -3.40 -9.17 -3.09
N ASP A 27 -3.64 -10.34 -3.68
CA ASP A 27 -4.13 -10.47 -5.05
C ASP A 27 -5.50 -9.80 -5.26
N THR A 28 -6.37 -9.79 -4.23
CA THR A 28 -7.71 -9.19 -4.32
C THR A 28 -7.68 -7.67 -4.29
N VAL A 29 -6.56 -7.07 -3.88
CA VAL A 29 -6.38 -5.61 -3.78
C VAL A 29 -5.20 -5.12 -4.62
N SER A 30 -4.64 -5.94 -5.51
CA SER A 30 -3.38 -5.62 -6.20
C SER A 30 -3.46 -4.30 -6.99
N SER A 31 -4.61 -4.02 -7.62
CA SER A 31 -4.87 -2.76 -8.33
C SER A 31 -4.85 -1.56 -7.40
N VAL A 32 -5.49 -1.67 -6.22
CA VAL A 32 -5.50 -0.61 -5.21
C VAL A 32 -4.10 -0.40 -4.64
N THR A 33 -3.42 -1.49 -4.26
CA THR A 33 -2.04 -1.47 -3.75
C THR A 33 -1.09 -0.78 -4.73
N ASN A 34 -1.20 -1.07 -6.03
CA ASN A 34 -0.36 -0.45 -7.06
C ASN A 34 -0.56 1.06 -7.14
N VAL A 35 -1.81 1.53 -7.08
CA VAL A 35 -2.12 2.97 -7.12
C VAL A 35 -1.65 3.68 -5.87
N VAL A 36 -1.94 3.13 -4.68
CA VAL A 36 -1.53 3.75 -3.41
C VAL A 36 -0.02 3.84 -3.31
N LEU A 37 0.70 2.76 -3.61
CA LEU A 37 2.17 2.77 -3.58
C LEU A 37 2.75 3.74 -4.62
N LYS A 38 2.20 3.80 -5.83
CA LYS A 38 2.65 4.76 -6.85
C LYS A 38 2.52 6.19 -6.35
N ASN A 39 1.35 6.57 -5.85
CA ASN A 39 1.10 7.92 -5.34
C ASN A 39 2.03 8.24 -4.17
N TRP A 40 2.24 7.30 -3.25
CA TRP A 40 3.16 7.47 -2.13
C TRP A 40 4.60 7.72 -2.60
N PHE A 41 5.10 6.94 -3.56
CA PHE A 41 6.44 7.15 -4.10
C PHE A 41 6.57 8.52 -4.81
N GLU A 42 5.54 8.94 -5.55
CA GLU A 42 5.50 10.26 -6.21
C GLU A 42 5.47 11.40 -5.19
N GLU A 43 4.68 11.29 -4.12
CA GLU A 43 4.69 12.25 -3.02
C GLU A 43 6.07 12.31 -2.35
N LEU A 44 6.70 11.16 -2.12
CA LEU A 44 8.02 11.11 -1.48
C LEU A 44 9.11 11.76 -2.33
N ASP A 45 9.13 11.49 -3.63
CA ASP A 45 10.09 12.09 -4.55
C ASP A 45 9.89 13.62 -4.66
N ASN A 46 8.69 14.13 -4.35
CA ASN A 46 8.37 15.56 -4.29
C ASN A 46 8.57 16.21 -2.90
N GLY A 47 9.17 15.49 -1.93
CA GLY A 47 9.40 16.00 -0.57
C GLY A 47 8.17 15.98 0.33
N GLY A 48 7.15 15.19 -0.03
CA GLY A 48 5.94 14.94 0.74
C GLY A 48 6.12 13.96 1.90
N SER A 49 5.01 13.45 2.43
CA SER A 49 4.98 12.71 3.70
C SER A 49 5.44 11.26 3.59
N HIS A 50 6.12 10.78 4.64
CA HIS A 50 6.51 9.38 4.82
C HIS A 50 5.41 8.58 5.53
N LEU A 51 4.38 8.11 4.82
CA LEU A 51 3.53 7.05 5.38
C LEU A 51 4.37 5.79 5.64
N THR A 52 4.14 5.17 6.80
CA THR A 52 4.70 3.86 7.16
C THR A 52 3.89 2.72 6.52
N SER A 53 4.45 1.51 6.48
CA SER A 53 3.82 0.35 5.81
C SER A 53 2.46 -0.04 6.42
N ASP A 54 2.26 0.17 7.72
CA ASP A 54 0.96 0.02 8.39
C ASP A 54 -0.06 1.05 7.91
N LEU A 55 0.30 2.34 7.85
CA LEU A 55 -0.60 3.40 7.37
C LEU A 55 -1.00 3.21 5.90
N ILE A 56 -0.08 2.71 5.08
CA ILE A 56 -0.36 2.36 3.68
C ILE A 56 -1.34 1.19 3.62
N ALA A 57 -1.15 0.15 4.45
CA ALA A 57 -2.05 -0.99 4.51
C ALA A 57 -3.47 -0.60 4.98
N ASP A 58 -3.57 0.31 5.97
CA ASP A 58 -4.84 0.86 6.44
C ASP A 58 -5.60 1.58 5.33
N ASN A 59 -4.89 2.41 4.54
CA ASN A 59 -5.47 3.12 3.41
C ASN A 59 -5.97 2.15 2.32
N ILE A 60 -5.18 1.14 1.98
CA ILE A 60 -5.59 0.10 1.03
C ILE A 60 -6.82 -0.66 1.53
N ALA A 61 -6.86 -1.03 2.81
CA ALA A 61 -7.98 -1.75 3.40
C ALA A 61 -9.27 -0.91 3.42
N ASP A 62 -9.18 0.38 3.74
CA ASP A 62 -10.32 1.31 3.72
C ASP A 62 -10.85 1.51 2.29
N ILE A 63 -9.96 1.75 1.31
CA ILE A 63 -10.34 1.83 -0.11
C ILE A 63 -11.00 0.53 -0.55
N ALA A 64 -10.37 -0.62 -0.29
CA ALA A 64 -10.91 -1.92 -0.66
C ALA A 64 -12.31 -2.11 -0.08
N LYS A 65 -12.52 -1.82 1.21
CA LYS A 65 -13.83 -1.91 1.86
C LYS A 65 -14.89 -1.01 1.22
N ARG A 66 -14.53 0.22 0.84
CA ARG A 66 -15.45 1.18 0.19
C ARG A 66 -15.86 0.72 -1.22
N TYR A 67 -14.96 0.05 -1.94
CA TYR A 67 -15.22 -0.42 -3.30
C TYR A 67 -15.63 -1.90 -3.38
N SER A 68 -15.56 -2.67 -2.29
CA SER A 68 -16.08 -4.03 -2.17
C SER A 68 -17.60 -4.10 -1.94
N VAL A 69 -18.31 -2.97 -1.99
CA VAL A 69 -19.77 -2.92 -1.86
C VAL A 69 -20.43 -3.33 -3.19
N HIS A 70 -20.18 -4.54 -3.71
CA HIS A 70 -20.95 -5.19 -4.78
C HIS A 70 -21.13 -6.68 -4.44
#